data_AF-A0A1G6W006-F1
#
_entry.id   AF-A0A1G6W006-F1
#
_cell.length_a   1.000
_cell.length_b   1.000
_cell.length_c   1.000
_cell.angle_alpha   90.00
_cell.angle_beta   90.00
_cell.angle_gamma   90.00
#
_symmetry.space_group_name_H-M   'P 1'
#
loop_
_entity.id
_entity.type
_entity.pdbx_description
1 polymer ?
#
loop_
_entity_poly.entity_id
_entity_poly.type
_entity_poly.pdbx_seq_one_letter_code
_entity_poly.pdbx_strand_id
1 'polypeptide(L)'
;MNWKYRPDFQAFPGVKLSYGRQGIKTDIVPTVNTDNEDAAVSKEKLMNRLYKPYDPQHEIKSGATHSLTSDHLKEFKSLLLNASDVREETAALLKEKEQQYGAVTGKLNRLRKSLFKSFYKKKIARFEEESGTLNEQKEELTEQLRLSVINLEIDTEDIYFELYHNIKDAFQLLKRSKKKWDFTSSRATNRVAERTSAANTITRSEIELTERKLPILNTDAAAFCIHNINGGDIYFFPAFMIVYESKENFALIDYTDAAIEFSVTRFIEDEQVPDDSEIVGRTWFKVNKDGSPDRRFANNYQIPIVEYGQLRIQSATGVNELYCFSNKEYTSLFYKSVYDYMDSLKTAKKLLENF
;
A
#
# COMPACT_ATOMS: atom_id res chain seq x y z
N MET A 1 15.74 39.81 14.90
CA MET A 1 16.22 38.81 13.93
C MET A 1 15.30 38.89 12.74
N ASN A 2 15.76 39.51 11.64
CA ASN A 2 14.97 39.62 10.41
C ASN A 2 15.19 38.36 9.58
N TRP A 3 14.13 37.58 9.40
CA TRP A 3 14.08 36.47 8.46
C TRP A 3 14.36 37.03 7.06
N LYS A 4 15.52 36.71 6.46
CA LYS A 4 15.80 37.06 5.06
C LYS A 4 15.25 35.93 4.20
N TYR A 5 14.11 36.17 3.59
CA TYR A 5 13.54 35.32 2.54
C TYR A 5 14.59 35.13 1.42
N ARG A 6 14.95 33.89 1.09
CA ARG A 6 15.78 33.59 -0.09
C ARG A 6 14.90 33.16 -1.26
N PRO A 7 15.23 33.53 -2.51
CA PRO A 7 14.40 33.26 -3.70
C PRO A 7 14.21 31.77 -4.02
N ASP A 8 15.07 30.92 -3.47
CA ASP A 8 15.12 29.48 -3.78
C ASP A 8 14.23 28.65 -2.85
N PHE A 9 13.47 29.31 -1.97
CA PHE A 9 12.49 28.67 -1.08
C PHE A 9 11.25 28.27 -1.88
N GLN A 10 11.29 27.09 -2.52
CA GLN A 10 10.12 26.47 -3.11
C GLN A 10 9.56 25.45 -2.11
N ALA A 11 8.76 25.93 -1.15
CA ALA A 11 7.99 25.03 -0.30
C ALA A 11 7.07 24.20 -1.20
N PHE A 12 7.14 22.87 -1.10
CA PHE A 12 6.04 22.06 -1.59
C PHE A 12 4.83 22.41 -0.73
N PRO A 13 3.76 22.95 -1.32
CA PRO A 13 2.53 23.18 -0.58
C PRO A 13 2.10 21.84 0.02
N GLY A 14 1.86 21.80 1.33
CA GLY A 14 1.29 20.62 1.96
C GLY A 14 0.02 20.23 1.20
N VAL A 15 -0.01 19.02 0.66
CA VAL A 15 -1.21 18.50 0.01
C VAL A 15 -2.08 17.96 1.12
N LYS A 16 -3.16 18.68 1.41
CA LYS A 16 -4.21 18.18 2.29
C LYS A 16 -5.17 17.38 1.43
N LEU A 17 -5.31 16.11 1.77
CA LEU A 17 -6.34 15.26 1.18
C LEU A 17 -7.51 15.24 2.14
N SER A 18 -8.60 15.87 1.73
CA SER A 18 -9.86 15.83 2.44
C SER A 18 -10.75 14.78 1.76
N TYR A 19 -11.19 13.78 2.51
CA TYR A 19 -12.13 12.79 2.01
C TYR A 19 -13.51 12.97 2.65
N GLY A 20 -14.56 13.02 1.84
CA GLY A 20 -15.95 13.13 2.30
C GLY A 20 -16.93 12.83 1.18
N ARG A 21 -18.21 13.17 1.36
CA ARG A 21 -19.32 12.90 0.40
C ARG A 21 -19.03 13.20 -1.07
N GLN A 22 -18.14 14.14 -1.38
CA GLN A 22 -17.77 14.55 -2.75
C GLN A 22 -16.56 13.80 -3.35
N GLY A 23 -16.05 12.76 -2.68
CA GLY A 23 -14.83 12.04 -3.08
C GLY A 23 -13.55 12.65 -2.51
N ILE A 24 -12.40 12.29 -3.07
CA ILE A 24 -11.09 12.84 -2.68
C ILE A 24 -11.00 14.27 -3.19
N LYS A 25 -10.83 15.22 -2.26
CA LYS A 25 -10.39 16.57 -2.58
C LYS A 25 -8.94 16.74 -2.20
N THR A 26 -8.14 17.15 -3.17
CA THR A 26 -6.78 17.64 -2.96
C THR A 26 -6.84 19.15 -2.77
N ASP A 27 -6.64 19.62 -1.54
CA ASP A 27 -6.39 21.03 -1.27
C ASP A 27 -4.87 21.24 -1.27
N ILE A 28 -4.36 21.85 -2.34
CA ILE A 28 -2.98 22.34 -2.37
C ILE A 28 -2.98 23.62 -1.54
N VAL A 29 -2.35 23.63 -0.37
CA VAL A 29 -2.22 24.86 0.43
C VAL A 29 -1.14 25.74 -0.21
N PRO A 30 -1.48 26.75 -1.04
CA PRO A 30 -0.48 27.41 -1.85
C PRO A 30 0.37 28.33 -0.96
N THR A 31 1.68 28.27 -1.12
CA THR A 31 2.50 29.47 -0.92
C THR A 31 2.84 30.04 -2.29
N VAL A 32 1.89 30.83 -2.79
CA VAL A 32 1.98 31.87 -3.83
C VAL A 32 2.12 31.42 -5.31
N ASN A 33 1.31 32.10 -6.14
CA ASN A 33 1.10 32.01 -7.59
C ASN A 33 2.36 32.01 -8.46
N THR A 34 2.31 31.30 -9.61
CA THR A 34 2.40 31.90 -10.96
C THR A 34 2.18 30.87 -12.07
N ASP A 35 1.46 31.30 -13.11
CA ASP A 35 1.13 30.62 -14.36
C ASP A 35 2.33 30.54 -15.34
N ASN A 36 2.40 29.49 -16.19
CA ASN A 36 2.73 29.60 -17.63
C ASN A 36 2.74 28.28 -18.43
N GLU A 37 2.61 28.45 -19.75
CA GLU A 37 1.97 27.60 -20.79
C GLU A 37 2.82 26.48 -21.46
N ASP A 38 4.00 26.10 -20.96
CA ASP A 38 4.93 25.22 -21.71
C ASP A 38 4.60 23.70 -21.66
N ALA A 39 3.52 23.30 -20.99
CA ALA A 39 3.19 21.88 -20.78
C ALA A 39 2.57 21.17 -22.01
N ALA A 40 2.12 21.92 -23.02
CA ALA A 40 1.32 21.37 -24.12
C ALA A 40 2.15 20.59 -25.16
N VAL A 41 3.41 20.96 -25.41
CA VAL A 41 4.25 20.41 -26.50
C VAL A 41 4.87 19.04 -26.15
N SER A 42 4.97 18.70 -24.85
CA SER A 42 5.48 17.39 -24.40
C SER A 42 4.45 16.27 -24.40
N LYS A 43 3.15 16.60 -24.39
CA LYS A 43 2.03 15.64 -24.29
C LYS A 43 1.81 14.83 -25.59
N GLU A 44 1.96 15.46 -26.75
CA GLU A 44 1.75 14.81 -28.07
C GLU A 44 2.86 13.79 -28.42
N LYS A 45 4.09 14.01 -27.95
CA LYS A 45 5.22 13.07 -28.15
C LYS A 45 5.08 11.79 -27.31
N LEU A 46 4.36 11.86 -26.18
CA LEU A 46 4.09 10.72 -25.29
C LEU A 46 2.93 9.86 -25.79
N MET A 47 1.88 10.47 -26.37
CA MET A 47 0.71 9.76 -26.89
C MET A 47 1.04 8.83 -28.07
N ASN A 48 2.00 9.22 -28.92
CA ASN A 48 2.39 8.43 -30.09
C ASN A 48 3.28 7.21 -29.78
N ARG A 49 3.68 6.98 -28.53
CA ARG A 49 4.41 5.76 -28.13
C ARG A 49 3.52 4.66 -27.55
N LEU A 50 2.23 4.94 -27.28
CA LEU A 50 1.40 4.09 -26.41
C LEU A 50 0.37 3.18 -27.13
N TYR A 51 0.43 3.03 -28.46
CA TYR A 51 -0.52 2.15 -29.16
C TYR A 51 0.12 1.19 -30.16
N LYS A 52 0.22 -0.10 -29.80
CA LYS A 52 -0.57 -1.24 -30.37
C LYS A 52 -0.12 -2.62 -29.82
N PRO A 53 -0.96 -3.68 -29.96
CA PRO A 53 -1.37 -4.53 -28.84
C PRO A 53 -0.77 -5.95 -28.88
N TYR A 54 -0.84 -6.66 -27.75
CA TYR A 54 -0.67 -8.12 -27.71
C TYR A 54 -1.45 -8.78 -26.56
N ASP A 55 -2.06 -9.92 -26.90
CA ASP A 55 -2.91 -10.86 -26.15
C ASP A 55 -2.05 -11.93 -25.45
N PRO A 56 -2.29 -12.32 -24.17
CA PRO A 56 -2.60 -13.74 -23.94
C PRO A 56 -3.41 -14.10 -22.66
N GLN A 57 -3.75 -15.38 -22.61
CA GLN A 57 -4.65 -16.14 -21.72
C GLN A 57 -4.16 -16.37 -20.27
N HIS A 58 -5.11 -16.24 -19.33
CA HIS A 58 -5.27 -16.79 -17.95
C HIS A 58 -4.02 -17.12 -17.08
N GLU A 59 -3.53 -16.10 -16.36
CA GLU A 59 -2.94 -16.21 -15.02
C GLU A 59 -3.71 -15.25 -14.07
N ILE A 60 -3.87 -15.59 -12.78
CA ILE A 60 -4.36 -14.64 -11.76
C ILE A 60 -3.13 -13.84 -11.32
N LYS A 61 -2.77 -12.83 -12.11
CA LYS A 61 -1.75 -11.85 -11.76
C LYS A 61 -2.31 -10.47 -12.03
N SER A 62 -2.05 -9.54 -11.13
CA SER A 62 -2.29 -8.13 -11.38
C SER A 62 -1.43 -7.64 -12.56
N GLY A 63 -2.01 -6.81 -13.45
CA GLY A 63 -1.30 -6.22 -14.59
C GLY A 63 -0.14 -5.30 -14.18
N ALA A 64 0.61 -4.76 -15.16
CA ALA A 64 1.71 -3.83 -14.88
C ALA A 64 1.24 -2.63 -14.03
N THR A 65 1.89 -2.39 -12.90
CA THR A 65 1.47 -1.44 -11.84
C THR A 65 1.20 -0.01 -12.32
N HIS A 66 1.79 0.43 -13.44
CA HIS A 66 1.50 1.74 -14.03
C HIS A 66 0.11 1.87 -14.66
N SER A 67 -0.47 0.78 -15.20
CA SER A 67 -1.82 0.80 -15.79
C SER A 67 -2.94 0.55 -14.78
N LEU A 68 -2.59 0.14 -13.55
CA LEU A 68 -3.56 -0.24 -12.51
C LEU A 68 -4.20 0.96 -11.80
N THR A 69 -3.71 2.20 -12.00
CA THR A 69 -4.19 3.38 -11.26
C THR A 69 -5.54 3.87 -11.79
N SER A 70 -6.51 4.08 -10.90
CA SER A 70 -7.81 4.72 -11.22
C SER A 70 -7.61 6.07 -11.90
N ASP A 71 -8.43 6.38 -12.91
CA ASP A 71 -8.21 7.51 -13.80
C ASP A 71 -8.15 8.87 -13.08
N HIS A 72 -9.07 9.13 -12.15
CA HIS A 72 -9.10 10.36 -11.35
C HIS A 72 -8.01 10.44 -10.29
N LEU A 73 -7.28 9.35 -10.02
CA LEU A 73 -6.17 9.31 -9.08
C LEU A 73 -4.80 9.46 -9.74
N LYS A 74 -4.74 9.58 -11.08
CA LYS A 74 -3.48 9.73 -11.82
C LYS A 74 -2.72 11.00 -11.44
N GLU A 75 -3.41 12.12 -11.31
CA GLU A 75 -2.80 13.38 -10.86
C GLU A 75 -2.27 13.26 -9.44
N PHE A 76 -3.06 12.66 -8.54
CA PHE A 76 -2.63 12.43 -7.18
C PHE A 76 -1.42 11.49 -7.08
N LYS A 77 -1.37 10.41 -7.88
CA LYS A 77 -0.18 9.55 -8.00
C LYS A 77 1.05 10.33 -8.44
N SER A 78 0.90 11.24 -9.42
CA SER A 78 2.02 12.08 -9.88
C SER A 78 2.53 13.01 -8.77
N LEU A 79 1.63 13.57 -7.97
CA LEU A 79 1.99 14.38 -6.81
C LEU A 79 2.73 13.56 -5.74
N LEU A 80 2.31 12.31 -5.48
CA LEU A 80 3.00 11.42 -4.54
C LEU A 80 4.44 11.11 -4.97
N LEU A 81 4.64 10.81 -6.26
CA LEU A 81 5.97 10.55 -6.81
C LEU A 81 6.87 11.78 -6.66
N ASN A 82 6.40 12.95 -7.12
CA ASN A 82 7.15 14.20 -7.04
C ASN A 82 7.49 14.59 -5.59
N ALA A 83 6.53 14.47 -4.67
CA ALA A 83 6.75 14.75 -3.26
C ALA A 83 7.78 13.79 -2.65
N SER A 84 7.74 12.52 -3.02
CA SER A 84 8.68 11.53 -2.53
C SER A 84 10.11 11.75 -3.04
N ASP A 85 10.27 12.21 -4.27
CA ASP A 85 11.59 12.52 -4.86
C ASP A 85 12.22 13.73 -4.19
N VAL A 86 11.46 14.82 -4.09
CA VAL A 86 11.92 16.05 -3.43
C VAL A 86 12.29 15.80 -1.97
N ARG A 87 11.51 14.95 -1.28
CA ARG A 87 11.79 14.57 0.10
C ARG A 87 13.11 13.81 0.24
N GLU A 88 13.43 12.92 -0.70
CA GLU A 88 14.71 12.19 -0.72
C GLU A 88 15.89 13.12 -0.98
N GLU A 89 15.77 14.02 -1.96
CA GLU A 89 16.78 15.04 -2.25
C GLU A 89 17.03 15.93 -1.03
N THR A 90 15.96 16.42 -0.41
CA THR A 90 16.01 17.25 0.81
C THR A 90 16.67 16.49 1.97
N ALA A 91 16.31 15.22 2.17
CA ALA A 91 16.90 14.38 3.22
C ALA A 91 18.40 14.11 2.98
N ALA A 92 18.81 13.90 1.73
CA ALA A 92 20.21 13.73 1.36
C ALA A 92 21.02 15.01 1.64
N LEU A 93 20.49 16.18 1.26
CA LEU A 93 21.09 17.48 1.55
C LEU A 93 21.19 17.73 3.05
N LEU A 94 20.13 17.44 3.81
CA LEU A 94 20.14 17.59 5.27
C LEU A 94 21.26 16.75 5.91
N LYS A 95 21.41 15.49 5.48
CA LYS A 95 22.47 14.60 5.95
C LYS A 95 23.87 15.12 5.61
N GLU A 96 24.07 15.69 4.43
CA GLU A 96 25.34 16.32 4.05
C GLU A 96 25.66 17.52 4.97
N LYS A 97 24.67 18.38 5.21
CA LYS A 97 24.80 19.56 6.08
C LYS A 97 25.05 19.19 7.54
N GLU A 98 24.41 18.14 8.03
CA GLU A 98 24.68 17.57 9.36
C GLU A 98 26.14 17.13 9.52
N GLN A 99 26.69 16.46 8.51
CA GLN A 99 28.08 16.02 8.53
C GLN A 99 29.06 17.21 8.50
N GLN A 100 28.80 18.21 7.64
CA GLN A 100 29.58 19.44 7.57
C GLN A 100 29.56 20.19 8.91
N TYR A 101 28.36 20.36 9.48
CA TYR A 101 28.18 21.00 10.79
C TYR A 101 28.93 20.24 11.89
N GLY A 102 28.83 18.91 11.94
CA GLY A 102 29.56 18.07 12.89
C GLY A 102 31.09 18.20 12.76
N ALA A 103 31.61 18.27 11.53
CA ALA A 103 33.04 18.45 11.27
C ALA A 103 33.54 19.84 11.70
N VAL A 104 32.80 20.91 11.40
CA VAL A 104 33.14 22.29 11.76
C VAL A 104 33.06 22.49 13.27
N THR A 105 31.97 22.06 13.91
CA THR A 105 31.79 22.14 15.37
C THR A 105 32.83 21.30 16.12
N GLY A 106 33.19 20.12 15.60
CA GLY A 106 34.29 19.31 16.14
C GLY A 106 35.64 20.04 16.11
N LYS A 107 35.98 20.69 14.99
CA LYS A 107 37.20 21.51 14.87
C LYS A 107 37.17 22.72 15.80
N LEU A 108 36.04 23.43 15.86
CA LEU A 108 35.83 24.58 16.73
C LEU A 108 35.98 24.22 18.21
N ASN A 109 35.39 23.10 18.64
CA ASN A 109 35.50 22.61 20.02
C ASN A 109 36.95 22.26 20.40
N ARG A 110 37.72 21.65 19.49
CA ARG A 110 39.16 21.38 19.69
C ARG A 110 39.95 22.68 19.84
N LEU A 111 39.69 23.68 19.00
CA LEU A 111 40.35 24.98 19.08
C LEU A 111 40.00 25.76 20.34
N ARG A 112 38.73 25.73 20.78
CA ARG A 112 38.28 26.37 22.03
C ARG A 112 38.90 25.74 23.27
N LYS A 113 39.11 24.41 23.28
CA LYS A 113 39.75 23.67 24.38
C LYS A 113 41.29 23.75 24.36
N SER A 114 41.91 24.32 23.33
CA SER A 114 43.36 24.44 23.24
C SER A 114 43.91 25.48 24.22
N LEU A 115 45.04 25.17 24.86
CA LEU A 115 45.78 26.12 25.71
C LEU A 115 46.27 27.35 24.91
N PHE A 116 46.39 27.24 23.58
CA PHE A 116 46.82 28.31 22.68
C PHE A 116 45.66 29.07 22.00
N LYS A 117 44.43 29.00 22.53
CA LYS A 117 43.22 29.62 21.93
C LYS A 117 43.40 31.09 21.52
N SER A 118 44.25 31.85 22.23
CA SER A 118 44.58 33.26 21.95
C SER A 118 45.15 33.48 20.54
N PHE A 119 45.95 32.55 20.04
CA PHE A 119 46.58 32.64 18.71
C PHE A 119 45.61 32.30 17.57
N TYR A 120 44.47 31.68 17.89
CA TYR A 120 43.50 31.20 16.91
C TYR A 120 42.20 32.01 16.89
N LYS A 121 42.12 33.18 17.54
CA LYS A 121 40.90 33.99 17.65
C LYS A 121 40.18 34.21 16.31
N LYS A 122 40.91 34.58 15.25
CA LYS A 122 40.31 34.78 13.91
C LYS A 122 39.75 33.49 13.31
N LYS A 123 40.42 32.35 13.52
CA LYS A 123 39.99 31.03 13.02
C LYS A 123 38.79 30.51 13.80
N ILE A 124 38.75 30.77 15.11
CA ILE A 124 37.60 30.46 15.97
C ILE A 124 36.38 31.28 15.51
N ALA A 125 36.50 32.60 15.34
CA ALA A 125 35.41 33.44 14.86
C ALA A 125 34.86 32.99 13.50
N ARG A 126 35.76 32.63 12.55
CA ARG A 126 35.35 32.08 11.25
C ARG A 126 34.55 30.78 11.38
N PHE A 127 35.02 29.83 12.21
CA PHE A 127 34.28 28.58 12.41
C PHE A 127 32.98 28.77 13.20
N GLU A 128 32.90 29.79 14.07
CA GLU A 128 31.67 30.14 14.78
C GLU A 128 30.61 30.62 13.77
N GLU A 129 30.98 31.55 12.88
CA GLU A 129 30.12 32.04 11.80
C GLU A 129 29.71 30.90 10.85
N GLU A 130 30.67 30.10 10.39
CA GLU A 130 30.41 28.95 9.51
C GLU A 130 29.46 27.94 10.18
N SER A 131 29.67 27.62 11.47
CA SER A 131 28.77 26.74 12.22
C SER A 131 27.37 27.33 12.39
N GLY A 132 27.25 28.65 12.57
CA GLY A 132 25.97 29.34 12.64
C GLY A 132 25.19 29.22 11.34
N THR A 133 25.82 29.54 10.20
CA THR A 133 25.19 29.42 8.88
C THR A 133 24.79 27.97 8.53
N LEU A 134 25.63 27.00 8.88
CA LEU A 134 25.31 25.58 8.67
C LEU A 134 24.14 25.13 9.56
N ASN A 135 24.04 25.64 10.79
CA ASN A 135 22.92 25.31 11.66
C ASN A 135 21.61 25.89 11.11
N GLU A 136 21.61 27.14 10.64
CA GLU A 136 20.45 27.77 9.98
C GLU A 136 20.00 26.96 8.76
N GLN A 137 20.92 26.57 7.87
CA GLN A 137 20.61 25.73 6.70
C GLN A 137 20.00 24.39 7.08
N LYS A 138 20.50 23.79 8.17
CA LYS A 138 20.04 22.49 8.66
C LYS A 138 18.64 22.59 9.25
N GLU A 139 18.36 23.64 10.02
CA GLU A 139 17.02 23.94 10.54
C GLU A 139 16.02 24.18 9.40
N GLU A 140 16.42 24.92 8.37
CA GLU A 140 15.61 25.14 7.16
C GLU A 140 15.27 23.82 6.44
N LEU A 141 16.27 22.99 6.14
CA LEU A 141 16.06 21.70 5.49
C LEU A 141 15.22 20.74 6.34
N THR A 142 15.36 20.82 7.67
CA THR A 142 14.50 20.05 8.60
C THR A 142 13.05 20.49 8.48
N GLU A 143 12.79 21.78 8.36
CA GLU A 143 11.43 22.31 8.18
C GLU A 143 10.86 21.97 6.80
N GLN A 144 11.67 22.02 5.73
CA GLN A 144 11.27 21.54 4.40
C GLN A 144 10.88 20.06 4.42
N LEU A 145 11.65 19.23 5.13
CA LEU A 145 11.32 17.81 5.31
C LEU A 145 10.03 17.62 6.12
N ARG A 146 9.74 18.50 7.07
CA ARG A 146 8.50 18.49 7.86
C ARG A 146 7.28 18.89 7.01
N LEU A 147 7.45 19.82 6.08
CA LEU A 147 6.37 20.37 5.23
C LEU A 147 6.12 19.54 3.96
N SER A 148 7.09 18.76 3.49
CA SER A 148 6.95 17.82 2.35
C SER A 148 6.09 16.58 2.64
N VAL A 149 5.15 16.70 3.58
CA VAL A 149 4.34 15.64 4.13
C VAL A 149 2.92 15.75 3.59
N ILE A 150 2.41 14.65 3.02
CA ILE A 150 1.02 14.56 2.55
C ILE A 150 0.17 14.07 3.71
N ASN A 151 -0.70 14.94 4.22
CA ASN A 151 -1.63 14.62 5.30
C ASN A 151 -2.95 14.11 4.70
N LEU A 152 -3.26 12.85 4.99
CA LEU A 152 -4.56 12.25 4.69
C LEU A 152 -5.49 12.50 5.88
N GLU A 153 -6.44 13.42 5.73
CA GLU A 153 -7.48 13.69 6.73
C GLU A 153 -8.82 13.12 6.26
N ILE A 154 -9.41 12.28 7.11
CA ILE A 154 -10.81 11.88 6.96
C ILE A 154 -11.61 12.78 7.88
N ASP A 155 -12.69 13.33 7.35
CA ASP A 155 -13.66 14.04 8.18
C ASP A 155 -14.26 13.09 9.22
N THR A 156 -13.97 13.35 10.49
CA THR A 156 -14.43 12.53 11.62
C THR A 156 -15.94 12.61 11.85
N GLU A 157 -16.61 13.60 11.26
CA GLU A 157 -18.06 13.79 11.38
C GLU A 157 -18.86 13.07 10.29
N ASP A 158 -18.19 12.43 9.31
CA ASP A 158 -18.85 11.75 8.20
C ASP A 158 -19.04 10.24 8.47
N ILE A 159 -20.09 9.66 7.88
CA ILE A 159 -20.44 8.23 8.00
C ILE A 159 -19.28 7.31 7.56
N TYR A 160 -18.42 7.80 6.67
CA TYR A 160 -17.25 7.09 6.19
C TYR A 160 -16.19 6.85 7.26
N PHE A 161 -16.09 7.70 8.28
CA PHE A 161 -15.16 7.48 9.38
C PHE A 161 -15.53 6.21 10.16
N GLU A 162 -16.79 6.08 10.54
CA GLU A 162 -17.32 4.92 11.26
C GLU A 162 -17.26 3.64 10.42
N LEU A 163 -17.66 3.71 9.14
CA LEU A 163 -17.59 2.56 8.25
C LEU A 163 -16.14 2.09 8.04
N TYR A 164 -15.17 3.01 7.94
CA TYR A 164 -13.76 2.65 7.88
C TYR A 164 -13.25 2.07 9.20
N HIS A 165 -13.73 2.56 10.35
CA HIS A 165 -13.43 1.97 11.65
C HIS A 165 -13.88 0.50 11.72
N ASN A 166 -15.04 0.18 11.16
CA ASN A 166 -15.51 -1.20 11.07
C ASN A 166 -14.60 -2.08 10.19
N ILE A 167 -14.02 -1.53 9.12
CA ILE A 167 -13.00 -2.23 8.33
C ILE A 167 -11.78 -2.54 9.20
N LYS A 168 -11.30 -1.55 9.97
CA LYS A 168 -10.16 -1.72 10.88
C LYS A 168 -10.38 -2.85 11.88
N ASP A 169 -11.53 -2.87 12.54
CA ASP A 169 -11.85 -3.88 13.55
C ASP A 169 -11.98 -5.27 12.92
N ALA A 170 -12.67 -5.36 11.77
CA ALA A 170 -12.77 -6.62 11.04
C ALA A 170 -11.41 -7.12 10.54
N PHE A 171 -10.50 -6.21 10.14
CA PHE A 171 -9.14 -6.56 9.77
C PHE A 171 -8.34 -7.11 10.96
N GLN A 172 -8.53 -6.58 12.18
CA GLN A 172 -7.91 -7.16 13.37
C GLN A 172 -8.39 -8.58 13.66
N LEU A 173 -9.66 -8.88 13.38
CA LEU A 173 -10.18 -10.24 13.48
C LEU A 173 -9.59 -11.13 12.38
N LEU A 174 -9.54 -10.66 11.14
CA LEU A 174 -8.93 -11.39 10.02
C LEU A 174 -7.44 -11.71 10.26
N LYS A 175 -6.70 -10.80 10.90
CA LYS A 175 -5.32 -11.03 11.36
C LYS A 175 -5.22 -12.19 12.35
N ARG A 176 -6.28 -12.54 13.09
CA ARG A 176 -6.28 -13.68 14.03
C ARG A 176 -6.49 -15.04 13.36
N SER A 177 -6.87 -15.10 12.07
CA SER A 177 -6.95 -16.37 11.35
C SER A 177 -5.59 -17.09 11.40
N LYS A 178 -5.57 -18.37 11.75
CA LYS A 178 -4.35 -19.14 12.00
C LYS A 178 -3.51 -19.34 10.76
N LYS A 179 -4.17 -19.46 9.61
CA LYS A 179 -3.52 -19.51 8.30
C LYS A 179 -4.15 -18.52 7.34
N LYS A 180 -3.28 -17.89 6.55
CA LYS A 180 -3.60 -16.87 5.55
C LYS A 180 -2.78 -17.21 4.33
N TRP A 181 -3.40 -17.27 3.17
CA TRP A 181 -2.73 -17.65 1.94
C TRP A 181 -3.06 -16.71 0.81
N ASP A 182 -2.06 -16.52 -0.04
CA ASP A 182 -2.21 -16.02 -1.40
C ASP A 182 -2.29 -17.20 -2.37
N PHE A 183 -3.28 -17.18 -3.25
CA PHE A 183 -3.53 -18.22 -4.24
C PHE A 183 -2.95 -17.83 -5.60
N THR A 184 -1.73 -18.30 -5.84
CA THR A 184 -0.94 -17.99 -7.04
C THR A 184 -1.46 -18.66 -8.32
N SER A 185 -1.97 -19.89 -8.24
CA SER A 185 -2.50 -20.60 -9.41
C SER A 185 -3.37 -21.82 -9.04
N SER A 186 -4.25 -22.22 -9.96
CA SER A 186 -5.05 -23.45 -9.86
C SER A 186 -4.83 -24.31 -11.10
N ARG A 187 -4.37 -25.55 -10.91
CA ARG A 187 -4.24 -26.55 -11.98
C ARG A 187 -5.32 -27.61 -11.82
N ALA A 188 -6.07 -27.89 -12.88
CA ALA A 188 -7.01 -29.01 -12.90
C ALA A 188 -6.26 -30.35 -12.81
N THR A 189 -6.69 -31.22 -11.91
CA THR A 189 -6.04 -32.50 -11.61
C THR A 189 -6.74 -33.64 -12.33
N ASN A 190 -6.00 -34.60 -12.89
CA ASN A 190 -6.61 -35.77 -13.52
C ASN A 190 -6.98 -36.82 -12.45
N ARG A 191 -8.16 -36.64 -11.84
CA ARG A 191 -8.69 -37.50 -10.76
C ARG A 191 -8.64 -38.99 -11.06
N VAL A 192 -8.82 -39.37 -12.33
CA VAL A 192 -8.86 -40.78 -12.75
C VAL A 192 -7.46 -41.39 -12.81
N ALA A 193 -6.49 -40.66 -13.39
CA ALA A 193 -5.10 -41.14 -13.48
C ALA A 193 -4.42 -41.12 -12.11
N GLU A 194 -4.64 -40.07 -11.32
CA GLU A 194 -3.94 -39.84 -10.04
C GLU A 194 -4.64 -40.49 -8.83
N ARG A 195 -5.86 -41.01 -9.02
CA ARG A 195 -6.73 -41.60 -7.98
C ARG A 195 -6.84 -40.69 -6.75
N THR A 196 -7.01 -39.39 -6.99
CA THR A 196 -7.16 -38.35 -5.96
C THR A 196 -8.59 -37.85 -5.90
N SER A 197 -9.04 -37.48 -4.70
CA SER A 197 -10.36 -36.91 -4.50
C SER A 197 -10.42 -35.42 -4.88
N ALA A 198 -9.29 -34.72 -4.94
CA ALA A 198 -9.20 -33.30 -5.29
C ALA A 198 -9.38 -33.07 -6.81
N ALA A 199 -10.23 -32.12 -7.18
CA ALA A 199 -10.46 -31.75 -8.58
C ALA A 199 -9.36 -30.82 -9.13
N ASN A 200 -8.78 -29.99 -8.28
CA ASN A 200 -7.71 -29.05 -8.62
C ASN A 200 -6.59 -29.14 -7.59
N THR A 201 -5.35 -28.97 -8.05
CA THR A 201 -4.18 -28.72 -7.21
C THR A 201 -3.95 -27.21 -7.24
N ILE A 202 -4.15 -26.56 -6.10
CA ILE A 202 -3.96 -25.12 -5.94
C ILE A 202 -2.58 -24.90 -5.32
N THR A 203 -1.78 -24.02 -5.90
CA THR A 203 -0.56 -23.53 -5.25
C THR A 203 -0.95 -22.37 -4.36
N ARG A 204 -0.76 -22.55 -3.05
CA ARG A 204 -1.01 -21.54 -2.02
C ARG A 204 0.31 -21.22 -1.32
N SER A 205 0.50 -19.95 -0.99
CA SER A 205 1.68 -19.46 -0.27
C SER A 205 1.22 -18.69 0.96
N GLU A 206 1.81 -18.97 2.12
CA GLU A 206 1.43 -18.31 3.37
C GLU A 206 1.83 -16.83 3.34
N ILE A 207 0.93 -15.96 3.78
CA ILE A 207 1.12 -14.51 3.75
C ILE A 207 0.88 -13.89 5.12
N GLU A 208 1.38 -12.67 5.29
CA GLU A 208 1.16 -11.86 6.48
C GLU A 208 0.07 -10.81 6.27
N LEU A 209 -0.58 -10.44 7.37
CA LEU A 209 -1.46 -9.28 7.44
C LEU A 209 -0.88 -8.31 8.46
N THR A 210 -0.58 -7.10 8.04
CA THR A 210 0.15 -6.13 8.88
C THR A 210 -0.51 -4.76 8.89
N GLU A 211 -0.12 -3.94 9.85
CA GLU A 211 -0.40 -2.50 9.85
C GLU A 211 0.91 -1.77 9.66
N ARG A 212 1.04 -1.02 8.56
CA ARG A 212 2.29 -0.34 8.23
C ARG A 212 2.01 1.06 7.72
N LYS A 213 2.92 1.97 8.03
CA LYS A 213 2.99 3.26 7.33
C LYS A 213 3.69 3.06 6.00
N LEU A 214 3.21 3.71 4.95
CA LEU A 214 3.87 3.69 3.65
C LEU A 214 4.85 4.88 3.56
N PRO A 215 6.09 4.66 3.10
CA PRO A 215 7.06 5.75 2.96
C PRO A 215 6.57 6.90 2.07
N ILE A 216 5.77 6.58 1.04
CA ILE A 216 5.17 7.52 0.09
C ILE A 216 4.01 8.35 0.68
N LEU A 217 3.42 7.90 1.79
CA LEU A 217 2.31 8.54 2.46
C LEU A 217 2.67 8.76 3.91
N ASN A 218 3.14 9.96 4.23
CA ASN A 218 3.42 10.31 5.61
C ASN A 218 2.13 10.73 6.34
N THR A 219 1.24 9.75 6.52
CA THR A 219 0.04 9.85 7.36
C THR A 219 0.34 9.32 8.77
N ASP A 220 -0.33 9.91 9.77
CA ASP A 220 -0.28 9.41 11.13
C ASP A 220 -1.00 8.07 11.28
N ALA A 221 -1.94 7.77 10.39
CA ALA A 221 -2.68 6.52 10.37
C ALA A 221 -1.91 5.42 9.64
N ALA A 222 -1.61 4.31 10.32
CA ALA A 222 -1.15 3.10 9.65
C ALA A 222 -2.28 2.52 8.79
N ALA A 223 -1.95 2.06 7.58
CA ALA A 223 -2.88 1.34 6.72
C ALA A 223 -2.80 -0.16 6.99
N PHE A 224 -3.93 -0.83 6.80
CA PHE A 224 -4.02 -2.29 6.81
C PHE A 224 -3.44 -2.82 5.51
N CYS A 225 -2.56 -3.81 5.62
CA CYS A 225 -1.79 -4.34 4.50
C CYS A 225 -1.97 -5.85 4.42
N ILE A 226 -2.45 -6.34 3.28
CA ILE A 226 -2.47 -7.76 2.91
C ILE A 226 -1.26 -7.99 1.99
N HIS A 227 -0.34 -8.85 2.43
CA HIS A 227 0.88 -9.15 1.67
C HIS A 227 0.58 -10.01 0.45
N ASN A 228 1.30 -9.77 -0.64
CA ASN A 228 1.19 -10.51 -1.89
C ASN A 228 2.51 -11.22 -2.24
N ILE A 229 2.45 -12.38 -2.89
CA ILE A 229 3.63 -13.15 -3.30
C ILE A 229 4.08 -12.80 -4.72
N ASN A 230 3.14 -12.47 -5.62
CA ASN A 230 3.45 -12.30 -7.06
C ASN A 230 3.06 -10.92 -7.61
N GLY A 231 2.84 -9.95 -6.72
CA GLY A 231 2.45 -8.60 -7.05
C GLY A 231 2.69 -7.64 -5.91
N GLY A 232 2.17 -6.42 -6.02
CA GLY A 232 2.24 -5.44 -4.94
C GLY A 232 1.31 -5.79 -3.78
N ASP A 233 1.75 -5.44 -2.58
CA ASP A 233 0.95 -5.55 -1.36
C ASP A 233 -0.26 -4.61 -1.45
N ILE A 234 -1.42 -5.06 -0.95
CA ILE A 234 -2.63 -4.24 -0.95
C ILE A 234 -2.76 -3.52 0.39
N TYR A 235 -2.68 -2.19 0.34
CA TYR A 235 -2.91 -1.29 1.46
C TYR A 235 -4.30 -0.67 1.36
N PHE A 236 -5.06 -0.78 2.44
CA PHE A 236 -6.36 -0.15 2.59
C PHE A 236 -6.17 1.17 3.35
N PHE A 237 -6.35 2.28 2.64
CA PHE A 237 -6.59 3.59 3.26
C PHE A 237 -8.07 3.89 3.21
N PRO A 238 -8.55 4.87 3.97
CA PRO A 238 -9.96 5.28 3.93
C PRO A 238 -10.39 5.67 2.52
N ALA A 239 -9.67 6.55 1.87
CA ALA A 239 -10.10 7.14 0.61
C ALA A 239 -9.87 6.25 -0.62
N PHE A 240 -8.84 5.42 -0.61
CA PHE A 240 -8.38 4.61 -1.73
C PHE A 240 -7.61 3.39 -1.22
N MET A 241 -7.42 2.41 -2.08
CA MET A 241 -6.46 1.33 -1.88
C MET A 241 -5.17 1.63 -2.63
N ILE A 242 -4.05 1.11 -2.15
CA ILE A 242 -2.77 1.12 -2.88
C ILE A 242 -2.33 -0.30 -3.13
N VAL A 243 -2.03 -0.63 -4.38
CA VAL A 243 -1.21 -1.81 -4.70
C VAL A 243 0.24 -1.32 -4.77
N TYR A 244 1.06 -1.70 -3.80
CA TYR A 244 2.41 -1.17 -3.62
C TYR A 244 3.44 -2.27 -3.82
N GLU A 245 4.23 -2.18 -4.88
CA GLU A 245 5.37 -3.07 -5.14
C GLU A 245 6.69 -2.37 -4.78
N SER A 246 6.81 -1.10 -5.14
CA SER A 246 7.93 -0.23 -4.76
C SER A 246 7.51 1.24 -4.79
N LYS A 247 8.42 2.13 -4.38
CA LYS A 247 8.20 3.58 -4.43
C LYS A 247 7.86 4.07 -5.85
N GLU A 248 8.51 3.50 -6.87
CA GLU A 248 8.27 3.86 -8.28
C GLU A 248 7.09 3.08 -8.88
N ASN A 249 6.84 1.89 -8.35
CA ASN A 249 5.86 0.94 -8.86
C ASN A 249 4.73 0.73 -7.85
N PHE A 250 3.76 1.64 -7.86
CA PHE A 250 2.53 1.48 -7.10
C PHE A 250 1.32 1.96 -7.89
N ALA A 251 0.13 1.55 -7.49
CA ALA A 251 -1.12 1.98 -8.09
C ALA A 251 -2.11 2.43 -7.04
N LEU A 252 -2.82 3.53 -7.31
CA LEU A 252 -3.93 3.99 -6.49
C LEU A 252 -5.24 3.51 -7.08
N ILE A 253 -6.10 2.91 -6.26
CA ILE A 253 -7.36 2.33 -6.70
C ILE A 253 -8.47 2.93 -5.87
N ASP A 254 -9.43 3.56 -6.52
CA ASP A 254 -10.64 4.00 -5.83
C ASP A 254 -11.51 2.78 -5.49
N TYR A 255 -12.10 2.80 -4.29
CA TYR A 255 -13.07 1.80 -3.87
C TYR A 255 -14.26 1.67 -4.84
N THR A 256 -14.64 2.72 -5.57
CA THR A 256 -15.70 2.63 -6.58
C THR A 256 -15.30 1.82 -7.81
N ASP A 257 -14.01 1.73 -8.11
CA ASP A 257 -13.47 1.06 -9.30
C ASP A 257 -13.03 -0.38 -9.02
N ALA A 258 -13.09 -0.78 -7.75
CA ALA A 258 -12.82 -2.13 -7.31
C ALA A 258 -14.11 -2.95 -7.12
N ALA A 259 -13.94 -4.26 -7.26
CA ALA A 259 -14.89 -5.29 -6.87
C ALA A 259 -14.23 -6.16 -5.80
N ILE A 260 -14.99 -6.45 -4.74
CA ILE A 260 -14.59 -7.39 -3.71
C ILE A 260 -15.64 -8.48 -3.65
N GLU A 261 -15.21 -9.73 -3.54
CA GLU A 261 -16.10 -10.89 -3.47
C GLU A 261 -15.67 -11.81 -2.34
N PHE A 262 -16.66 -12.40 -1.68
CA PHE A 262 -16.47 -13.44 -0.69
C PHE A 262 -17.10 -14.74 -1.17
N SER A 263 -16.37 -15.84 -1.01
CA SER A 263 -16.88 -17.19 -1.22
C SER A 263 -16.33 -18.13 -0.17
N VAL A 264 -17.03 -19.24 0.08
CA VAL A 264 -16.52 -20.34 0.88
C VAL A 264 -16.08 -21.45 -0.06
N THR A 265 -14.91 -22.02 0.19
CA THR A 265 -14.36 -23.10 -0.60
C THR A 265 -14.00 -24.28 0.28
N ARG A 266 -14.10 -25.48 -0.28
CA ARG A 266 -13.77 -26.73 0.41
C ARG A 266 -12.40 -27.22 0.00
N PHE A 267 -11.57 -27.53 1.00
CA PHE A 267 -10.24 -28.08 0.82
C PHE A 267 -10.16 -29.48 1.41
N ILE A 268 -9.47 -30.37 0.69
CA ILE A 268 -9.03 -31.65 1.23
C ILE A 268 -7.66 -31.35 1.86
N GLU A 269 -7.64 -31.21 3.18
CA GLU A 269 -6.45 -30.76 3.92
C GLU A 269 -5.66 -31.97 4.41
N ASP A 270 -4.65 -32.36 3.61
CA ASP A 270 -3.73 -33.47 3.91
C ASP A 270 -2.61 -33.05 4.90
N GLU A 271 -2.49 -31.76 5.18
CA GLU A 271 -1.60 -31.20 6.19
C GLU A 271 -2.32 -31.03 7.54
N GLN A 272 -1.67 -30.34 8.48
CA GLN A 272 -2.29 -30.00 9.76
C GLN A 272 -3.43 -28.99 9.54
N VAL A 273 -4.66 -29.43 9.83
CA VAL A 273 -5.85 -28.58 9.83
C VAL A 273 -5.70 -27.48 10.90
N PRO A 274 -5.86 -26.20 10.55
CA PRO A 274 -5.89 -25.12 11.54
C PRO A 274 -7.08 -25.29 12.50
N ASP A 275 -6.85 -25.01 13.79
CA ASP A 275 -7.85 -25.19 14.86
C ASP A 275 -9.05 -24.21 14.76
N ASP A 276 -8.90 -23.14 13.97
CA ASP A 276 -9.94 -22.15 13.69
C ASP A 276 -10.73 -22.42 12.39
N SER A 277 -10.53 -23.61 11.80
CA SER A 277 -11.20 -24.05 10.56
C SER A 277 -12.36 -25.00 10.85
N GLU A 278 -13.39 -24.96 10.02
CA GLU A 278 -14.53 -25.88 10.13
C GLU A 278 -14.30 -27.15 9.30
N ILE A 279 -14.30 -28.33 9.94
CA ILE A 279 -14.29 -29.63 9.25
C ILE A 279 -15.72 -30.01 8.88
N VAL A 280 -16.04 -29.98 7.59
CA VAL A 280 -17.39 -30.27 7.06
C VAL A 280 -17.54 -31.70 6.53
N GLY A 281 -16.45 -32.46 6.48
CA GLY A 281 -16.49 -33.84 6.03
C GLY A 281 -15.13 -34.52 6.09
N ARG A 282 -15.07 -35.75 5.58
CA ARG A 282 -13.81 -36.49 5.39
C ARG A 282 -13.87 -37.25 4.07
N THR A 283 -12.72 -37.40 3.43
CA THR A 283 -12.52 -38.23 2.24
C THR A 283 -11.38 -39.22 2.49
N TRP A 284 -11.15 -40.16 1.59
CA TRP A 284 -9.99 -41.05 1.65
C TRP A 284 -8.83 -40.52 0.80
N PHE A 285 -7.59 -40.77 1.22
CA PHE A 285 -6.39 -40.42 0.46
C PHE A 285 -6.39 -41.03 -0.94
N LYS A 286 -6.87 -42.29 -1.06
CA LYS A 286 -7.13 -42.97 -2.33
C LYS A 286 -8.60 -43.39 -2.43
N VAL A 287 -9.30 -42.89 -3.44
CA VAL A 287 -10.73 -43.15 -3.66
C VAL A 287 -11.00 -43.93 -4.94
N ASN A 288 -12.02 -44.77 -4.90
CA ASN A 288 -12.66 -45.34 -6.09
C ASN A 288 -13.49 -44.26 -6.81
N LYS A 289 -14.03 -44.60 -8.00
CA LYS A 289 -14.89 -43.68 -8.79
C LYS A 289 -16.14 -43.21 -8.03
N ASP A 290 -16.61 -43.99 -7.06
CA ASP A 290 -17.77 -43.70 -6.21
C ASP A 290 -17.40 -42.95 -4.91
N GLY A 291 -16.13 -42.64 -4.67
CA GLY A 291 -15.64 -41.97 -3.45
C GLY A 291 -15.35 -42.90 -2.28
N SER A 292 -15.62 -44.21 -2.40
CA SER A 292 -15.28 -45.22 -1.38
C SER A 292 -13.76 -45.45 -1.30
N PRO A 293 -13.22 -45.97 -0.18
CA PRO A 293 -11.79 -46.22 -0.05
C PRO A 293 -11.31 -47.26 -1.06
N ASP A 294 -10.27 -46.93 -1.83
CA ASP A 294 -9.57 -47.93 -2.66
C ASP A 294 -8.71 -48.82 -1.74
N ARG A 295 -9.23 -50.04 -1.49
CA ARG A 295 -8.64 -51.02 -0.56
C ARG A 295 -7.36 -51.67 -1.09
N ARG A 296 -6.96 -51.40 -2.34
CA ARG A 296 -5.70 -51.91 -2.92
C ARG A 296 -4.46 -51.20 -2.38
N PHE A 297 -4.64 -50.00 -1.82
CA PHE A 297 -3.56 -49.21 -1.26
C PHE A 297 -3.43 -49.49 0.24
N ALA A 298 -2.27 -50.03 0.66
CA ALA A 298 -1.91 -50.09 2.07
C ALA A 298 -1.78 -48.66 2.63
N ASN A 299 -2.17 -48.45 3.88
CA ASN A 299 -2.18 -47.14 4.57
C ASN A 299 -3.06 -46.05 3.91
N ASN A 300 -4.21 -46.43 3.34
CA ASN A 300 -5.20 -45.47 2.88
C ASN A 300 -5.96 -44.85 4.07
N TYR A 301 -5.60 -43.63 4.47
CA TYR A 301 -6.19 -42.92 5.63
C TYR A 301 -7.26 -41.92 5.20
N GLN A 302 -8.05 -41.45 6.18
CA GLN A 302 -9.06 -40.41 5.95
C GLN A 302 -8.50 -39.01 6.14
N ILE A 303 -8.74 -38.16 5.16
CA ILE A 303 -8.32 -36.76 5.11
C ILE A 303 -9.53 -35.86 5.40
N PRO A 304 -9.42 -34.87 6.31
CA PRO A 304 -10.46 -33.88 6.54
C PRO A 304 -10.80 -33.07 5.27
N ILE A 305 -12.09 -32.77 5.12
CA ILE A 305 -12.57 -31.74 4.21
C ILE A 305 -12.94 -30.52 5.07
N VAL A 306 -12.26 -29.41 4.84
CA VAL A 306 -12.39 -28.17 5.61
C VAL A 306 -12.95 -27.06 4.75
N GLU A 307 -13.63 -26.10 5.37
CA GLU A 307 -14.10 -24.88 4.72
C GLU A 307 -13.22 -23.69 5.09
N TYR A 308 -12.74 -22.99 4.06
CA TYR A 308 -11.97 -21.76 4.20
C TYR A 308 -12.72 -20.60 3.53
N GLY A 309 -12.49 -19.38 4.04
CA GLY A 309 -13.01 -18.16 3.46
C GLY A 309 -12.10 -17.64 2.37
N GLN A 310 -12.64 -17.42 1.17
CA GLN A 310 -11.96 -16.77 0.06
C GLN A 310 -12.37 -15.31 -0.04
N LEU A 311 -11.38 -14.46 -0.29
CA LEU A 311 -11.54 -13.04 -0.57
C LEU A 311 -10.90 -12.74 -1.92
N ARG A 312 -11.71 -12.33 -2.89
CA ARG A 312 -11.23 -11.90 -4.20
C ARG A 312 -11.33 -10.39 -4.31
N ILE A 313 -10.25 -9.75 -4.76
CA ILE A 313 -10.20 -8.31 -5.02
C ILE A 313 -9.84 -8.12 -6.48
N GLN A 314 -10.67 -7.37 -7.19
CA GLN A 314 -10.52 -7.10 -8.61
C GLN A 314 -10.70 -5.63 -8.93
N SER A 315 -10.08 -5.16 -10.00
CA SER A 315 -10.36 -3.84 -10.57
C SER A 315 -10.39 -3.92 -12.09
N ALA A 316 -11.14 -3.01 -12.71
CA ALA A 316 -11.13 -2.87 -14.18
C ALA A 316 -9.74 -2.51 -14.72
N THR A 317 -8.91 -1.88 -13.89
CA THR A 317 -7.54 -1.48 -14.24
C THR A 317 -6.55 -2.64 -14.23
N GLY A 318 -6.94 -3.82 -13.74
CA GLY A 318 -6.17 -5.06 -13.86
C GLY A 318 -5.72 -5.67 -12.53
N VAL A 319 -6.22 -5.22 -11.37
CA VAL A 319 -6.03 -5.97 -10.12
C VAL A 319 -6.85 -7.24 -10.16
N ASN A 320 -6.26 -8.35 -9.74
CA ASN A 320 -6.93 -9.63 -9.64
C ASN A 320 -6.21 -10.51 -8.61
N GLU A 321 -6.56 -10.33 -7.33
CA GLU A 321 -5.96 -11.06 -6.22
C GLU A 321 -6.99 -12.00 -5.58
N LEU A 322 -6.53 -13.16 -5.14
CA LEU A 322 -7.35 -14.15 -4.44
C LEU A 322 -6.64 -14.62 -3.18
N TYR A 323 -7.20 -14.23 -2.04
CA TYR A 323 -6.72 -14.64 -0.73
C TYR A 323 -7.63 -15.72 -0.14
N CYS A 324 -7.05 -16.56 0.70
CA CYS A 324 -7.76 -17.60 1.43
C CYS A 324 -7.35 -17.58 2.90
N PHE A 325 -8.32 -17.77 3.79
CA PHE A 325 -8.11 -17.71 5.23
C PHE A 325 -8.78 -18.91 5.89
N SER A 326 -8.12 -19.46 6.91
CA SER A 326 -8.61 -20.63 7.65
C SER A 326 -9.96 -20.39 8.34
N ASN A 327 -10.16 -19.19 8.90
CA ASN A 327 -11.42 -18.82 9.52
C ASN A 327 -12.34 -18.07 8.53
N LYS A 328 -13.43 -18.72 8.10
CA LYS A 328 -14.36 -18.15 7.11
C LYS A 328 -15.24 -17.03 7.67
N GLU A 329 -15.54 -17.07 8.97
CA GLU A 329 -16.36 -16.07 9.65
C GLU A 329 -15.64 -14.71 9.71
N TYR A 330 -14.35 -14.70 10.06
CA TYR A 330 -13.52 -13.49 10.04
C TYR A 330 -13.38 -12.93 8.64
N THR A 331 -13.21 -13.78 7.62
CA THR A 331 -13.19 -13.33 6.22
C THR A 331 -14.51 -12.71 5.79
N SER A 332 -15.64 -13.32 6.16
CA SER A 332 -16.98 -12.80 5.86
C SER A 332 -17.23 -11.44 6.52
N LEU A 333 -16.82 -11.29 7.79
CA LEU A 333 -16.92 -10.02 8.51
C LEU A 333 -16.10 -8.92 7.84
N PHE A 334 -14.86 -9.21 7.44
CA PHE A 334 -14.00 -8.27 6.72
C PHE A 334 -14.56 -7.91 5.34
N TYR A 335 -15.00 -8.90 4.57
CA TYR A 335 -15.69 -8.66 3.29
C TYR A 335 -16.88 -7.72 3.47
N LYS A 336 -17.74 -8.00 4.47
CA LYS A 336 -18.94 -7.21 4.69
C LYS A 336 -18.63 -5.76 5.06
N SER A 337 -17.65 -5.52 5.95
CA SER A 337 -17.29 -4.15 6.33
C SER A 337 -16.72 -3.35 5.16
N VAL A 338 -15.89 -3.99 4.30
CA VAL A 338 -15.39 -3.34 3.08
C VAL A 338 -16.52 -3.11 2.07
N TYR A 339 -17.42 -4.09 1.90
CA TYR A 339 -18.56 -3.96 1.00
C TYR A 339 -19.50 -2.81 1.41
N ASP A 340 -19.88 -2.74 2.68
CA ASP A 340 -20.76 -1.69 3.22
C ASP A 340 -20.14 -0.29 3.02
N TYR A 341 -18.81 -0.19 3.16
CA TYR A 341 -18.05 1.03 2.86
C TYR A 341 -18.13 1.41 1.37
N MET A 342 -17.82 0.45 0.48
CA MET A 342 -17.86 0.64 -0.98
C MET A 342 -19.26 0.99 -1.47
N ASP A 343 -20.30 0.36 -0.94
CA ASP A 343 -21.69 0.60 -1.32
C ASP A 343 -22.16 2.01 -0.91
N SER A 344 -21.77 2.45 0.29
CA SER A 344 -22.04 3.81 0.78
C SER A 344 -21.38 4.88 -0.10
N LEU A 345 -20.17 4.61 -0.60
CA LEU A 345 -19.47 5.48 -1.54
C LEU A 345 -20.14 5.55 -2.91
N LYS A 346 -20.49 4.39 -3.47
CA LYS A 346 -21.20 4.30 -4.75
C LYS A 346 -22.55 5.01 -4.69
N THR A 347 -23.27 4.86 -3.59
CA THR A 347 -24.56 5.52 -3.35
C THR A 347 -24.40 7.04 -3.29
N ALA A 348 -23.43 7.55 -2.54
CA ALA A 348 -23.20 9.00 -2.45
C ALA A 348 -22.76 9.60 -3.79
N LYS A 349 -21.86 8.94 -4.53
CA LYS A 349 -21.45 9.36 -5.87
C LYS A 349 -22.65 9.45 -6.82
N LYS A 350 -23.49 8.42 -6.84
CA LYS A 350 -24.72 8.40 -7.65
C LYS A 350 -25.69 9.52 -7.25
N LEU A 351 -25.85 9.81 -5.96
CA LEU A 351 -26.69 10.92 -5.51
C LEU A 351 -26.15 12.25 -6.04
N LEU A 352 -24.85 12.49 -5.94
CA LEU A 352 -24.22 13.70 -6.46
C LEU A 352 -24.33 13.86 -7.98
N GLU A 353 -24.24 12.78 -8.75
CA GLU A 353 -24.43 12.82 -10.21
C GLU A 353 -25.86 13.17 -10.64
N ASN A 354 -26.85 12.98 -9.74
CA ASN A 354 -28.25 13.31 -10.00
C ASN A 354 -28.62 14.76 -9.62
N PHE A 355 -27.73 15.48 -8.93
CA PHE A 355 -27.89 16.90 -8.59
C PHE A 355 -27.05 17.76 -9.55
#